data_AF-A0A5S6QEU4-F1
#
_entry.id   AF-A0A5S6QEU4-F1
#
_cell.length_a   1.000
_cell.length_b   1.000
_cell.length_c   1.000
_cell.angle_alpha   90.00
_cell.angle_beta   90.00
_cell.angle_gamma   90.00
#
_symmetry.space_group_name_H-M   'P 1'
#
loop_
_entity.id
_entity.type
_entity.pdbx_description
1 polymer ?
#
loop_
_entity_poly.entity_id
_entity_poly.type
_entity_poly.pdbx_seq_one_letter_code
_entity_poly.pdbx_strand_id
1 'polypeptide(L)'
;MSSSTKDAVVVSTSPSGNVSFEVVFSPPKNASLPSAIASPPTSPTTVDQIQEKLKAAEERRLTANLDKVDKAKVEERMAEAAERRKAMQLEFRQTTQQDIACRMIATQEKRDKLVEERLERIKIHHKRIGARHKTEVKDEDIDLPGQHTLAADNEAIKVD
;
A
#
# COMPACT_ATOMS: atom_id res chain seq x y z
N MET A 1 -87.49 33.58 -4.43
CA MET A 1 -86.31 33.01 -5.13
C MET A 1 -86.20 33.73 -6.47
N SER A 2 -85.33 34.74 -6.58
CA SER A 2 -85.17 35.50 -7.83
C SER A 2 -84.12 34.80 -8.69
N SER A 3 -84.54 34.18 -9.79
CA SER A 3 -83.63 33.57 -10.76
C SER A 3 -82.98 34.67 -11.58
N SER A 4 -81.77 35.06 -11.21
CA SER A 4 -80.95 35.97 -12.03
C SER A 4 -80.54 35.22 -13.29
N THR A 5 -81.23 35.46 -14.40
CA THR A 5 -80.80 35.04 -15.73
C THR A 5 -79.47 35.73 -16.02
N LYS A 6 -78.38 34.96 -16.15
CA LYS A 6 -77.10 35.49 -16.60
C LYS A 6 -77.14 35.51 -18.13
N ASP A 7 -77.33 36.69 -18.70
CA ASP A 7 -77.35 36.85 -20.15
C ASP A 7 -75.94 36.60 -20.71
N ALA A 8 -75.82 35.64 -21.62
CA ALA A 8 -74.57 35.36 -22.33
C ALA A 8 -74.39 36.39 -23.46
N VAL A 9 -73.17 36.90 -23.62
CA VAL A 9 -72.82 37.84 -24.71
C VAL A 9 -72.25 37.06 -25.88
N VAL A 10 -72.85 37.20 -27.06
CA VAL A 10 -72.36 36.58 -28.30
C VAL A 10 -71.67 37.66 -29.14
N VAL A 11 -70.38 37.48 -29.42
CA VAL A 11 -69.56 38.40 -30.21
C VAL A 11 -69.22 37.72 -31.53
N SER A 12 -69.65 38.27 -32.67
CA SER A 12 -69.28 37.74 -33.99
C SER A 12 -67.81 38.03 -34.30
N THR A 13 -67.05 37.02 -34.72
CA THR A 13 -65.60 37.12 -34.97
C THR A 13 -65.22 36.95 -36.44
N SER A 14 -66.20 36.89 -37.34
CA SER A 14 -65.98 36.49 -38.74
C SER A 14 -65.99 37.68 -39.70
N PRO A 15 -64.95 37.90 -40.51
CA PRO A 15 -64.92 39.01 -41.46
C PRO A 15 -65.71 38.75 -42.77
N SER A 16 -65.78 37.52 -43.29
CA SER A 16 -66.71 37.10 -44.36
C SER A 16 -66.55 35.62 -44.71
N GLY A 17 -67.66 34.89 -44.87
CA GLY A 17 -67.71 33.57 -45.54
C GLY A 17 -68.16 32.40 -44.66
N ASN A 18 -67.73 32.36 -43.40
CA ASN A 18 -68.17 31.37 -42.40
C ASN A 18 -68.68 32.10 -41.15
N VAL A 19 -69.64 31.50 -40.42
CA VAL A 19 -70.16 32.07 -39.16
C VAL A 19 -69.35 31.52 -37.99
N SER A 20 -68.56 32.38 -37.35
CA SER A 20 -67.81 32.15 -36.11
C SER A 20 -68.12 33.26 -35.12
N PHE A 21 -68.32 32.87 -33.87
CA PHE A 21 -68.66 33.77 -32.77
C PHE A 21 -68.02 33.28 -31.48
N GLU A 22 -67.69 34.23 -30.61
CA GLU A 22 -67.28 34.00 -29.23
C GLU A 22 -68.49 34.14 -28.32
N VAL A 23 -68.70 33.18 -27.41
CA VAL A 23 -69.77 33.25 -26.40
C VAL A 23 -69.15 33.46 -25.03
N VAL A 24 -69.43 34.61 -24.42
CA VAL A 24 -68.96 34.98 -23.09
C VAL A 24 -70.10 34.82 -22.09
N PHE A 25 -70.03 33.77 -21.26
CA PHE A 25 -71.01 33.50 -20.19
C PHE A 25 -70.77 34.33 -18.93
N SER A 26 -69.55 34.82 -18.73
CA SER A 26 -69.19 35.73 -17.63
C SER A 26 -67.91 36.49 -17.99
N PRO A 27 -67.81 37.79 -17.66
CA PRO A 27 -66.57 38.53 -17.86
C PRO A 27 -65.43 37.94 -17.05
N PRO A 28 -64.17 38.09 -17.51
CA PRO A 28 -63.01 37.61 -16.79
C PRO A 28 -62.97 38.26 -15.40
N LYS A 29 -62.84 37.43 -14.35
CA LYS A 29 -62.81 37.91 -12.95
C LYS A 29 -61.63 38.84 -12.66
N ASN A 30 -60.55 38.69 -13.42
CA ASN A 30 -59.36 39.53 -13.38
C ASN A 30 -59.08 40.01 -14.81
N ALA A 31 -59.06 41.33 -15.02
CA ALA A 31 -58.69 41.92 -16.31
C ALA A 31 -57.17 41.93 -16.56
N SER A 32 -56.38 41.33 -15.66
CA SER A 32 -54.92 41.22 -15.79
C SER A 32 -54.57 40.17 -16.83
N LEU A 33 -53.68 40.52 -17.76
CA LEU A 33 -52.98 39.56 -18.59
C LEU A 33 -52.31 38.49 -17.70
N PRO A 34 -52.15 37.25 -18.20
CA PRO A 34 -51.37 36.23 -17.51
C PRO A 34 -49.98 36.79 -17.16
N SER A 35 -49.54 36.58 -15.92
CA SER A 35 -48.19 36.95 -15.50
C SER A 35 -47.18 36.28 -16.44
N ALA A 36 -46.35 37.08 -17.11
CA ALA A 36 -45.38 36.57 -18.07
C ALA A 36 -44.41 35.63 -17.34
N ILE A 37 -44.50 34.34 -17.65
CA ILE A 37 -43.49 33.36 -17.26
C ILE A 37 -42.22 33.75 -18.01
N ALA A 38 -41.06 33.76 -17.33
CA ALA A 38 -39.79 34.13 -17.92
C ALA A 38 -39.54 33.31 -19.19
N SER A 39 -39.65 33.97 -20.35
CA SER A 39 -39.40 33.37 -21.65
C SER A 39 -37.90 33.32 -21.94
N PRO A 40 -37.46 32.39 -22.81
CA PRO A 40 -36.07 32.36 -23.29
C PRO A 40 -35.65 33.73 -23.84
N PRO A 41 -34.33 34.05 -23.84
CA PRO A 41 -33.84 35.32 -24.30
C PRO A 41 -34.36 35.64 -25.71
N THR A 42 -34.92 36.83 -25.86
CA THR A 42 -35.56 37.30 -27.09
C THR A 42 -34.56 37.68 -28.18
N SER A 43 -33.28 37.82 -27.83
CA SER A 43 -32.21 38.08 -28.79
C SER A 43 -31.89 36.83 -29.61
N PRO A 44 -31.81 36.93 -30.95
CA PRO A 44 -31.37 35.81 -31.77
C PRO A 44 -29.95 35.43 -31.39
N THR A 45 -29.71 34.14 -31.15
CA THR A 45 -28.37 33.65 -30.84
C THR A 45 -27.54 33.70 -32.12
N THR A 46 -26.37 34.35 -32.08
CA THR A 46 -25.48 34.40 -33.25
C THR A 46 -24.68 33.11 -33.39
N VAL A 47 -24.21 32.82 -34.61
CA VAL A 47 -23.37 31.65 -34.87
C VAL A 47 -22.11 31.66 -34.00
N ASP A 48 -21.51 32.83 -33.81
CA ASP A 48 -20.31 33.01 -32.97
C ASP A 48 -20.57 32.64 -31.51
N GLN A 49 -21.71 33.05 -30.94
CA GLN A 49 -22.10 32.70 -29.57
C GLN A 49 -22.33 31.20 -29.38
N ILE A 50 -22.83 30.52 -30.42
CA ILE A 50 -23.00 29.06 -30.40
C ILE A 50 -21.62 28.39 -30.41
N GLN A 51 -20.74 28.80 -31.31
CA GLN A 51 -19.39 28.25 -31.41
C GLN A 51 -18.58 28.48 -30.14
N GLU A 52 -18.66 29.67 -29.54
CA GLU A 52 -18.00 29.99 -28.28
C GLU A 52 -18.48 29.06 -27.15
N LYS A 53 -19.79 28.85 -27.01
CA LYS A 53 -20.34 27.94 -26.01
C LYS A 53 -19.93 26.49 -26.23
N LEU A 54 -19.87 26.04 -27.49
CA LEU A 54 -19.40 24.70 -27.84
C LEU A 54 -17.92 24.53 -27.52
N LYS A 55 -17.08 25.52 -27.87
CA LYS A 55 -15.66 25.54 -27.55
C LYS A 55 -15.42 25.52 -26.03
N ALA A 56 -16.14 26.35 -25.28
CA ALA A 56 -16.06 26.37 -23.82
C ALA A 56 -16.52 25.06 -23.16
N ALA A 57 -17.44 24.31 -23.80
CA ALA A 57 -17.81 22.97 -23.34
C ALA A 57 -16.70 21.94 -23.63
N GLU A 58 -16.06 22.03 -24.79
CA GLU A 58 -14.94 21.16 -25.16
C GLU A 58 -13.70 21.40 -24.29
N GLU A 59 -13.34 22.66 -24.02
CA GLU A 59 -12.23 23.00 -23.13
C GLU A 59 -12.46 22.44 -21.72
N ARG A 60 -13.68 22.56 -21.18
CA ARG A 60 -14.03 21.94 -19.89
C ARG A 60 -13.85 20.42 -19.89
N ARG A 61 -14.24 19.74 -20.98
CA ARG A 61 -14.03 18.29 -21.14
C ARG A 61 -12.53 17.96 -21.18
N LEU A 62 -11.74 18.75 -21.90
CA LEU A 62 -10.31 18.52 -22.04
C LEU A 62 -9.58 18.71 -20.70
N THR A 63 -9.85 19.81 -19.99
CA THR A 63 -9.28 20.07 -18.66
C THR A 63 -9.62 18.95 -17.67
N ALA A 64 -10.88 18.52 -17.63
CA ALA A 64 -11.29 17.41 -16.76
C ALA A 64 -10.57 16.09 -17.10
N ASN A 65 -10.20 15.86 -18.36
CA ASN A 65 -9.41 14.70 -18.75
C ASN A 65 -7.93 14.84 -18.38
N LEU A 66 -7.34 16.04 -18.56
CA LEU A 66 -5.96 16.31 -18.12
C LEU A 66 -5.82 16.11 -16.61
N ASP A 67 -6.74 16.64 -15.82
CA ASP A 67 -6.74 16.48 -14.36
C ASP A 67 -6.81 15.00 -13.94
N LYS A 68 -7.54 14.17 -14.67
CA LYS A 68 -7.60 12.71 -14.42
C LYS A 68 -6.26 12.04 -14.71
N VAL A 69 -5.62 12.40 -15.83
CA VAL A 69 -4.31 11.87 -16.21
C VAL A 69 -3.26 12.29 -15.19
N ASP A 70 -3.27 13.54 -14.74
CA ASP A 70 -2.33 14.04 -13.75
C ASP A 70 -2.52 13.36 -12.39
N LYS A 71 -3.77 13.13 -11.96
CA LYS A 71 -4.06 12.33 -10.75
C LYS A 71 -3.52 10.92 -10.86
N ALA A 72 -3.78 10.23 -11.98
CA ALA A 72 -3.28 8.88 -12.21
C ALA A 72 -1.75 8.82 -12.18
N LYS A 73 -1.07 9.82 -12.76
CA LYS A 73 0.40 9.91 -12.74
C LYS A 73 0.97 10.16 -11.34
N VAL A 74 0.28 10.93 -10.51
CA VAL A 74 0.66 11.13 -9.09
C VAL A 74 0.49 9.83 -8.31
N GLU A 75 -0.63 9.14 -8.50
CA GLU A 75 -0.89 7.83 -7.85
C GLU A 75 0.16 6.78 -8.25
N GLU A 76 0.52 6.70 -9.53
CA GLU A 76 1.58 5.82 -10.03
C GLU A 76 2.93 6.11 -9.36
N ARG A 77 3.35 7.38 -9.31
CA ARG A 77 4.60 7.79 -8.65
C ARG A 77 4.60 7.45 -7.16
N MET A 78 3.46 7.61 -6.49
CA MET A 78 3.31 7.26 -5.07
C MET A 78 3.42 5.74 -4.85
N ALA A 79 2.83 4.94 -5.75
CA ALA A 79 2.93 3.49 -5.72
C ALA A 79 4.38 3.02 -5.95
N GLU A 80 5.07 3.57 -6.95
CA GLU A 80 6.48 3.27 -7.25
C GLU A 80 7.39 3.64 -6.07
N ALA A 81 7.19 4.81 -5.45
CA ALA A 81 7.95 5.22 -4.28
C ALA A 81 7.73 4.28 -3.07
N ALA A 82 6.51 3.77 -2.91
CA ALA A 82 6.18 2.81 -1.86
C ALA A 82 6.84 1.45 -2.12
N GLU A 83 6.85 0.97 -3.36
CA GLU A 83 7.55 -0.26 -3.76
C GLU A 83 9.05 -0.13 -3.55
N ARG A 84 9.66 0.95 -4.04
CA ARG A 84 11.10 1.24 -3.88
C ARG A 84 11.51 1.25 -2.41
N ARG A 85 10.67 1.82 -1.53
CA ARG A 85 10.91 1.82 -0.08
C ARG A 85 10.88 0.41 0.51
N LYS A 86 9.94 -0.43 0.07
CA LYS A 86 9.86 -1.84 0.50
C LYS A 86 11.08 -2.63 0.03
N ALA A 87 11.50 -2.43 -1.21
CA ALA A 87 12.70 -3.07 -1.77
C ALA A 87 13.96 -2.70 -0.97
N MET A 88 14.19 -1.41 -0.71
CA MET A 88 15.33 -0.95 0.10
C MET A 88 15.32 -1.55 1.52
N GLN A 89 14.16 -1.64 2.17
CA GLN A 89 14.06 -2.27 3.48
C GLN A 89 14.36 -3.77 3.46
N LEU A 90 13.92 -4.46 2.40
CA LEU A 90 14.18 -5.87 2.21
C LEU A 90 15.68 -6.13 2.00
N GLU A 91 16.30 -5.37 1.10
CA GLU A 91 17.75 -5.43 0.85
C GLU A 91 18.53 -5.17 2.13
N PHE A 92 18.23 -4.09 2.85
CA PHE A 92 18.88 -3.77 4.11
C PHE A 92 18.79 -4.93 5.12
N ARG A 93 17.60 -5.53 5.26
CA ARG A 93 17.39 -6.67 6.16
C ARG A 93 18.24 -7.86 5.74
N GLN A 94 18.23 -8.22 4.46
CA GLN A 94 18.97 -9.36 3.93
C GLN A 94 20.49 -9.16 4.09
N THR A 95 21.01 -8.01 3.68
CA THR A 95 22.43 -7.69 3.81
C THR A 95 22.86 -7.71 5.28
N THR A 96 22.07 -7.12 6.18
CA THR A 96 22.38 -7.12 7.62
C THR A 96 22.37 -8.53 8.21
N GLN A 97 21.39 -9.36 7.85
CA GLN A 97 21.34 -10.75 8.28
C GLN A 97 22.54 -11.55 7.78
N GLN A 98 22.91 -11.39 6.52
CA GLN A 98 24.05 -12.06 5.92
C GLN A 98 25.37 -11.61 6.57
N ASP A 99 25.57 -10.31 6.79
CA ASP A 99 26.75 -9.76 7.45
C ASP A 99 26.92 -10.31 8.88
N ILE A 100 25.83 -10.36 9.65
CA ILE A 100 25.83 -10.97 10.98
C ILE A 100 26.22 -12.46 10.90
N ALA A 101 25.60 -13.23 10.00
CA ALA A 101 25.88 -14.64 9.83
C ALA A 101 27.35 -14.88 9.44
N CYS A 102 27.89 -14.12 8.48
CA CYS A 102 29.29 -14.20 8.07
C CYS A 102 30.24 -13.88 9.23
N ARG A 103 29.96 -12.85 10.04
CA ARG A 103 30.79 -12.53 11.22
C ARG A 103 30.75 -13.62 12.27
N MET A 104 29.60 -14.23 12.51
CA MET A 104 29.46 -15.35 13.46
C MET A 104 30.28 -16.55 13.01
N ILE A 105 30.18 -16.94 11.73
CA ILE A 105 30.95 -18.05 11.15
C ILE A 105 32.45 -17.76 11.25
N ALA A 106 32.90 -16.57 10.84
CA ALA A 106 34.32 -16.21 10.90
C ALA A 106 34.86 -16.21 12.35
N THR A 107 34.04 -15.82 13.32
CA THR A 107 34.42 -15.84 14.75
C THR A 107 34.49 -17.27 15.28
N GLN A 108 33.52 -18.11 14.91
CA GLN A 108 33.48 -19.53 15.22
C GLN A 108 34.73 -20.24 14.70
N GLU A 109 35.04 -20.09 13.42
CA GLU A 109 36.22 -20.70 12.78
C GLU A 109 37.53 -20.26 13.44
N LYS A 110 37.67 -18.97 13.78
CA LYS A 110 38.86 -18.46 14.49
C LYS A 110 39.01 -19.11 15.87
N ARG A 111 37.92 -19.25 16.61
CA ARG A 111 37.94 -19.90 17.92
C ARG A 111 38.26 -21.39 17.78
N ASP A 112 37.67 -22.07 16.81
CA ASP A 112 37.88 -23.51 16.60
C ASP A 112 39.34 -23.79 16.24
N LYS A 113 39.95 -22.97 15.36
CA LYS A 113 41.39 -23.05 15.06
C LYS A 113 42.26 -22.86 16.30
N LEU A 114 41.96 -21.86 17.14
CA LEU A 114 42.72 -21.62 18.37
C LEU A 114 42.65 -22.81 19.34
N VAL A 115 41.46 -23.40 19.47
CA VAL A 115 41.25 -24.59 20.30
C VAL A 115 42.01 -25.79 19.73
N GLU A 116 41.91 -26.02 18.42
CA GLU A 116 42.62 -27.11 17.74
C GLU A 116 44.14 -27.00 17.92
N GLU A 117 44.71 -25.81 17.68
CA GLU A 117 46.14 -25.56 17.91
C GLU A 117 46.55 -25.82 19.36
N ARG A 118 45.72 -25.43 20.34
CA ARG A 118 45.99 -25.68 21.76
C ARG A 118 45.96 -27.17 22.07
N LEU A 119 44.96 -27.89 21.57
CA LEU A 119 44.84 -29.34 21.74
C LEU A 119 46.02 -30.07 21.10
N GLU A 120 46.48 -29.64 19.93
CA GLU A 120 47.63 -30.25 19.26
C GLU A 120 48.92 -30.04 20.06
N ARG A 121 49.16 -28.84 20.60
CA ARG A 121 50.30 -28.59 21.51
C ARG A 121 50.26 -29.50 22.73
N ILE A 122 49.08 -29.69 23.33
CA ILE A 122 48.89 -30.57 24.48
C ILE A 122 49.16 -32.03 24.10
N LYS A 123 48.67 -32.50 22.94
CA LYS A 123 48.93 -33.87 22.44
C LYS A 123 50.41 -34.11 22.21
N ILE A 124 51.12 -33.16 21.58
CA ILE A 124 52.57 -33.25 21.35
C ILE A 124 53.31 -33.33 22.69
N HIS A 125 52.95 -32.50 23.67
CA HIS A 125 53.56 -32.54 24.99
C HIS A 125 53.37 -33.90 25.68
N HIS A 126 52.14 -34.43 25.72
CA HIS A 126 51.86 -35.76 26.30
C HIS A 126 52.63 -36.88 25.59
N LYS A 127 52.71 -36.85 24.25
CA LYS A 127 53.53 -37.81 23.49
C LYS A 127 55.01 -37.73 23.89
N ARG A 128 55.55 -36.53 24.08
CA ARG A 128 56.94 -36.33 24.51
C ARG A 128 57.18 -36.85 25.92
N ILE A 129 56.30 -36.57 26.88
CA ILE A 129 56.39 -37.07 28.25
C ILE A 129 56.29 -38.61 28.25
N GLY A 130 55.29 -39.18 27.59
CA GLY A 130 55.15 -40.64 27.48
C GLY A 130 56.36 -41.32 26.83
N ALA A 131 57.01 -40.67 25.86
CA ALA A 131 58.24 -41.18 25.27
C ALA A 131 59.43 -41.17 26.26
N ARG A 132 59.55 -40.14 27.10
CA ARG A 132 60.58 -40.05 28.16
C ARG A 132 60.39 -41.10 29.25
N HIS A 133 59.16 -41.30 29.70
CA HIS A 133 58.85 -42.36 30.67
C HIS A 133 59.14 -43.75 30.09
N LYS A 134 58.94 -43.98 28.79
CA LYS A 134 59.33 -45.25 28.13
C LYS A 134 60.84 -45.47 28.05
N THR A 135 61.65 -44.41 28.01
CA THR A 135 63.11 -44.52 28.05
C THR A 135 63.62 -44.68 29.48
N GLU A 136 63.06 -43.97 30.46
CA GLU A 136 63.45 -44.12 31.87
C GLU A 136 63.08 -45.50 32.44
N VAL A 137 61.95 -46.09 32.03
CA VAL A 137 61.57 -47.45 32.43
C VAL A 137 62.41 -48.54 31.74
N LYS A 138 63.13 -48.21 30.66
CA LYS A 138 64.07 -49.16 30.01
C LYS A 138 65.45 -49.18 30.67
N ASP A 139 65.78 -48.16 31.47
CA ASP A 139 67.07 -48.05 32.15
C ASP A 139 67.01 -48.49 33.62
N GLU A 140 65.82 -48.84 34.13
CA GLU A 140 65.63 -49.41 35.47
C GLU A 140 65.15 -50.87 35.40
N ASP A 141 66.03 -51.76 34.92
CA ASP A 141 66.05 -53.15 35.37
C ASP A 141 66.69 -53.19 36.78
N ILE A 142 66.00 -52.63 37.78
CA ILE A 142 66.30 -52.87 39.19
C ILE A 142 65.26 -53.86 39.72
N ASP A 143 65.76 -55.09 39.89
CA ASP A 143 65.09 -56.23 40.50
C ASP A 143 64.76 -55.93 41.97
N LEU A 144 63.47 -55.84 42.35
CA LEU A 144 63.00 -56.17 43.71
C LEU A 144 61.46 -56.37 43.78
N PRO A 145 60.97 -57.34 44.59
CA PRO A 145 59.60 -57.81 44.60
C PRO A 145 58.74 -57.12 45.66
N GLY A 146 57.43 -56.99 45.40
CA GLY A 146 56.48 -56.57 46.44
C GLY A 146 55.13 -56.15 45.90
N GLN A 147 54.29 -57.14 45.56
CA GLN A 147 52.86 -56.94 45.39
C GLN A 147 52.24 -56.46 46.70
N HIS A 148 51.50 -55.35 46.68
CA HIS A 148 50.24 -55.24 47.42
C HIS A 148 49.36 -54.16 46.75
N THR A 149 48.33 -54.66 46.09
CA THR A 149 47.14 -53.95 45.61
C THR A 149 46.41 -53.26 46.76
N LEU A 150 46.06 -51.98 46.58
CA LEU A 150 44.99 -51.35 47.35
C LEU A 150 43.97 -50.74 46.38
N ALA A 151 42.71 -50.99 46.73
CA ALA A 151 41.54 -50.91 45.89
C ALA A 151 41.15 -49.46 45.56
N ALA A 152 40.43 -49.36 44.45
CA ALA A 152 39.86 -48.14 43.92
C ALA A 152 38.62 -47.72 44.73
N ASP A 153 38.63 -46.51 45.27
CA ASP A 153 37.41 -45.82 45.70
C ASP A 153 36.93 -44.92 44.56
N ASN A 154 35.96 -45.45 43.82
CA ASN A 154 35.18 -44.74 42.80
C ASN A 154 34.01 -44.04 43.51
N GLU A 155 34.13 -42.74 43.78
CA GLU A 155 32.96 -41.94 44.18
C GLU A 155 32.38 -41.21 42.97
N ALA A 156 31.24 -41.72 42.50
CA ALA A 156 30.46 -41.13 41.42
C ALA A 156 29.66 -39.93 41.96
N ILE A 157 30.02 -38.72 41.53
CA ILE A 157 29.22 -37.51 41.76
C ILE A 157 28.10 -37.49 40.72
N LYS A 158 26.86 -37.76 41.14
CA LYS A 158 25.63 -37.40 40.43
C LYS A 158 25.30 -35.94 40.74
N VAL A 159 25.02 -35.15 39.72
CA VAL A 159 24.48 -33.79 39.85
C VAL A 159 23.08 -33.82 39.24
N ASP A 160 22.09 -33.45 40.05
CA ASP A 160 20.70 -33.21 39.68
C ASP A 160 20.54 -31.92 38.85
#